data_AF-D5C1F4-F1
#
_entry.id   AF-D5C1F4-F1
#
_cell.length_a   1.000
_cell.length_b   1.000
_cell.length_c   1.000
_cell.angle_alpha   90.00
_cell.angle_beta   90.00
_cell.angle_gamma   90.00
#
_symmetry.space_group_name_H-M   'P 1'
#
loop_
_entity.id
_entity.type
_entity.pdbx_description
1 polymer ?
#
loop_
_entity_poly.entity_id
_entity_poly.type
_entity_poly.pdbx_seq_one_letter_code
_entity_poly.pdbx_strand_id
1 'polypeptide(L)'
;MLRIFHRKLFVWLAVVVLLLTMMPGISLAQGNAGAGGWTAPNVVMEWNLATLNLIKGKNIPAGQFGSRLMAMVHIAMFDAINGVHSEYSPFLVDGTRPKLIFLEAAAATAAYTILSTLYPAEKDSFEALYREQLSWLSDNPGLSWLAVRSGERIAQAVL
;
A
#
# COMPACT_ATOMS: atom_id res chain seq x y z
N MET A 1 -3.58 30.90 37.34
CA MET A 1 -2.46 29.96 37.53
C MET A 1 -2.58 28.63 36.75
N LEU A 2 -3.53 28.47 35.82
CA LEU A 2 -3.71 27.22 35.05
C LEU A 2 -2.93 27.16 33.71
N ARG A 3 -2.29 28.26 33.28
CA ARG A 3 -1.55 28.32 32.00
C ARG A 3 -0.07 27.90 32.09
N ILE A 4 0.46 27.69 33.30
CA ILE A 4 1.87 27.29 33.52
C ILE A 4 2.03 25.76 33.57
N PHE A 5 0.98 25.03 33.99
CA PHE A 5 1.00 23.57 34.07
C PHE A 5 1.07 22.89 32.70
N HIS A 6 0.36 23.41 31.69
CA HIS A 6 0.38 22.85 30.33
C HIS A 6 1.74 23.02 29.63
N ARG A 7 2.49 24.10 29.91
CA ARG A 7 3.86 24.27 29.38
C ARG A 7 4.84 23.27 29.98
N LYS A 8 4.71 22.92 31.27
CA LYS A 8 5.63 21.97 31.91
C LYS A 8 5.33 20.52 31.53
N LEU A 9 4.07 20.16 31.32
CA LEU A 9 3.66 18.83 30.83
C LEU A 9 4.08 18.58 29.37
N PHE A 10 4.01 19.62 28.53
CA PHE A 10 4.44 19.56 27.13
C PHE A 10 5.98 19.47 26.99
N VAL A 11 6.73 20.18 27.85
CA VAL A 11 8.20 20.06 27.91
C VAL A 11 8.62 18.68 28.42
N TRP A 12 7.90 18.09 29.38
CA TRP A 12 8.20 16.75 29.88
C TRP A 12 7.97 15.65 28.83
N LEU A 13 6.89 15.75 28.03
CA LEU A 13 6.64 14.83 26.92
C LEU A 13 7.67 14.98 25.78
N ALA A 14 8.11 16.20 25.48
CA ALA A 14 9.15 16.43 24.48
C ALA A 14 10.52 15.89 24.92
N VAL A 15 10.86 15.95 26.22
CA VAL A 15 12.11 15.39 26.77
C VAL A 15 12.10 13.85 26.76
N VAL A 16 10.95 13.21 26.99
CA VAL A 16 10.82 11.74 26.91
C VAL A 16 10.94 11.24 25.47
N VAL A 17 10.39 11.96 24.49
CA VAL A 17 10.53 11.62 23.06
C VAL A 17 11.97 11.85 22.55
N LEU A 18 12.68 12.85 23.09
CA LEU A 18 14.08 13.13 22.72
C LEU A 18 15.10 12.18 23.38
N LEU A 19 14.77 11.61 24.56
CA LEU A 19 15.62 10.62 25.25
C LEU A 19 15.51 9.20 24.65
N LEU A 20 14.44 8.91 23.90
CA LEU A 20 14.25 7.63 23.21
C LEU A 20 15.06 7.51 21.91
N THR A 21 15.62 8.61 21.39
CA THR A 21 16.39 8.61 20.13
C THR A 21 17.91 8.54 20.30
N MET A 22 18.44 8.34 21.52
CA MET A 22 19.90 8.26 21.77
C MET A 22 20.36 7.00 22.54
N MET A 23 19.71 5.84 22.34
CA MET A 23 20.27 4.55 22.76
C MET A 23 20.89 3.82 21.56
N PRO A 24 22.22 3.63 21.51
CA PRO A 24 22.82 2.66 20.63
C PRO A 24 22.67 1.25 21.22
N GLY A 25 22.04 0.35 20.45
CA GLY A 25 22.22 -1.10 20.61
C GLY A 25 21.21 -1.82 21.51
N ILE A 26 19.97 -1.99 21.02
CA ILE A 26 19.26 -3.25 21.27
C ILE A 26 19.61 -4.17 20.10
N SER A 27 20.65 -4.99 20.27
CA SER A 27 20.87 -6.14 19.40
C SER A 27 19.78 -7.17 19.72
N LEU A 28 18.65 -7.07 19.01
CA LEU A 28 17.75 -8.21 18.89
C LEU A 28 18.54 -9.27 18.13
N ALA A 29 18.76 -10.41 18.79
CA ALA A 29 19.33 -11.59 18.17
C ALA A 29 18.68 -11.78 16.79
N GLN A 30 19.51 -11.81 15.73
CA GLN A 30 19.09 -12.11 14.38
C GLN A 30 18.53 -13.54 14.39
N GLY A 31 17.22 -13.65 14.65
CA GLY A 31 16.45 -14.83 14.35
C GLY A 31 16.50 -14.99 12.85
N ASN A 32 17.28 -15.97 12.40
CA ASN A 32 17.48 -16.45 11.05
C ASN A 32 16.35 -16.01 10.09
N ALA A 33 16.49 -14.81 9.50
CA ALA A 33 15.68 -14.38 8.38
C ALA A 33 16.09 -15.29 7.24
N GLY A 34 15.30 -16.35 7.04
CA GLY A 34 15.48 -17.28 5.94
C GLY A 34 15.65 -16.48 4.65
N ALA A 35 16.68 -16.87 3.88
CA ALA A 35 16.97 -16.45 2.52
C ALA A 35 15.82 -15.69 1.83
N GLY A 36 15.91 -14.36 1.86
CA GLY A 36 14.92 -13.46 1.29
C GLY A 36 15.50 -12.05 1.22
N GLY A 37 16.65 -11.92 0.55
CA GLY A 37 17.13 -10.60 0.13
C GLY A 37 16.02 -9.89 -0.66
N TRP A 38 15.97 -8.57 -0.58
CA TRP A 38 15.10 -7.71 -1.40
C TRP A 38 15.46 -7.84 -2.89
N THR A 39 15.24 -9.00 -3.49
CA THR A 39 15.70 -9.35 -4.86
C THR A 39 14.55 -9.74 -5.79
N ALA A 40 13.31 -9.41 -5.44
CA ALA A 40 12.19 -9.35 -6.36
C ALA A 40 11.58 -7.93 -6.32
N PRO A 41 11.17 -7.34 -7.46
CA PRO A 41 10.49 -6.06 -7.46
C PRO A 41 9.26 -6.08 -6.54
N ASN A 42 9.10 -5.05 -5.71
CA ASN A 42 7.97 -4.91 -4.81
C ASN A 42 6.77 -4.32 -5.57
N VAL A 43 5.65 -5.05 -5.64
CA VAL A 43 4.41 -4.63 -6.33
C VAL A 43 3.98 -3.21 -5.99
N VAL A 44 4.04 -2.82 -4.70
CA VAL A 44 3.65 -1.47 -4.27
C VAL A 44 4.57 -0.41 -4.87
N MET A 45 5.87 -0.71 -4.98
CA MET A 45 6.84 0.20 -5.60
C MET A 45 6.61 0.35 -7.10
N GLU A 46 6.28 -0.74 -7.80
CA GLU A 46 6.01 -0.70 -9.23
C GLU A 46 4.75 0.11 -9.56
N TRP A 47 3.66 -0.08 -8.82
CA TRP A 47 2.44 0.73 -8.99
C TRP A 47 2.63 2.18 -8.57
N ASN A 48 3.46 2.45 -7.57
CA ASN A 48 3.89 3.80 -7.24
C ASN A 48 4.62 4.47 -8.42
N LEU A 49 5.59 3.78 -9.02
CA LEU A 49 6.31 4.28 -10.19
C LEU A 49 5.40 4.46 -11.40
N ALA A 50 4.50 3.52 -11.68
CA ALA A 50 3.52 3.61 -12.76
C ALA A 50 2.61 4.84 -12.60
N THR A 51 2.12 5.08 -11.37
CA THR A 51 1.28 6.24 -11.06
C THR A 51 2.05 7.55 -11.20
N LEU A 52 3.30 7.62 -10.73
CA LEU A 52 4.15 8.80 -10.89
C LEU A 52 4.46 9.08 -12.37
N ASN A 53 4.69 8.04 -13.17
CA ASN A 53 4.92 8.16 -14.61
C ASN A 53 3.67 8.67 -15.34
N LEU A 54 2.48 8.20 -14.97
CA LEU A 54 1.21 8.74 -15.47
C LEU A 54 1.08 10.24 -15.14
N ILE A 55 1.29 10.62 -13.87
CA ILE A 55 1.19 12.01 -13.42
C ILE A 55 2.12 12.92 -14.23
N LYS A 56 3.38 12.49 -14.43
CA LYS A 56 4.36 13.21 -15.23
C LYS A 56 3.96 13.27 -16.70
N GLY A 57 3.66 12.13 -17.32
CA GLY A 57 3.36 12.02 -18.74
C GLY A 57 2.12 12.81 -19.18
N LYS A 58 1.12 12.90 -18.30
CA LYS A 58 -0.11 13.67 -18.54
C LYS A 58 -0.04 15.13 -18.06
N ASN A 59 1.08 15.56 -17.47
CA ASN A 59 1.21 16.85 -16.80
C ASN A 59 0.07 17.12 -15.79
N ILE A 60 -0.34 16.09 -15.05
CA ILE A 60 -1.39 16.22 -14.04
C ILE A 60 -0.87 17.15 -12.94
N PRO A 61 -1.60 18.23 -12.58
CA PRO A 61 -1.16 19.13 -11.52
C PRO A 61 -0.89 18.36 -10.22
N ALA A 62 0.37 18.37 -9.79
CA ALA A 62 0.85 17.58 -8.64
C ALA A 62 0.17 17.96 -7.32
N GLY A 63 -0.44 19.14 -7.25
CA GLY A 63 -1.30 19.53 -6.14
C GLY A 63 -2.55 18.64 -6.04
N GLN A 64 -3.73 19.23 -6.21
CA GLN A 64 -4.98 18.56 -5.86
C GLN A 64 -5.21 17.23 -6.61
N PHE A 65 -4.95 17.17 -7.92
CA PHE A 65 -5.30 16.00 -8.73
C PHE A 65 -4.27 14.88 -8.64
N GLY A 66 -2.97 15.21 -8.73
CA GLY A 66 -1.90 14.22 -8.59
C GLY A 66 -1.86 13.60 -7.19
N SER A 67 -1.99 14.43 -6.16
CA SER A 67 -2.01 13.95 -4.77
C SER A 67 -3.23 13.09 -4.47
N ARG A 68 -4.42 13.46 -4.99
CA ARG A 68 -5.64 12.63 -4.86
C ARG A 68 -5.47 11.28 -5.55
N LEU A 69 -4.91 11.25 -6.76
CA LEU A 69 -4.66 10.00 -7.48
C LEU A 69 -3.72 9.08 -6.70
N MET A 70 -2.59 9.62 -6.21
CA MET A 70 -1.66 8.86 -5.37
C MET A 70 -2.34 8.30 -4.12
N ALA A 71 -3.15 9.12 -3.43
CA ALA A 71 -3.87 8.69 -2.25
C ALA A 71 -4.85 7.55 -2.56
N MET A 72 -5.64 7.66 -3.63
CA MET A 72 -6.59 6.62 -4.03
C MET A 72 -5.88 5.29 -4.33
N VAL A 73 -4.80 5.32 -5.11
CA VAL A 73 -4.04 4.11 -5.47
C VAL A 73 -3.43 3.46 -4.22
N HIS A 74 -2.79 4.24 -3.34
CA HIS A 74 -2.13 3.70 -2.15
C HIS A 74 -3.10 3.23 -1.07
N ILE A 75 -4.24 3.91 -0.87
CA ILE A 75 -5.31 3.45 0.03
C ILE A 75 -5.86 2.11 -0.45
N ALA A 76 -6.14 1.98 -1.76
CA ALA A 76 -6.68 0.74 -2.32
C ALA A 76 -5.70 -0.44 -2.16
N MET A 77 -4.40 -0.23 -2.42
CA MET A 77 -3.37 -1.26 -2.19
C MET A 77 -3.22 -1.59 -0.71
N PHE A 78 -3.23 -0.59 0.18
CA PHE A 78 -3.13 -0.80 1.62
C PHE A 78 -4.27 -1.67 2.14
N ASP A 79 -5.52 -1.31 1.82
CA ASP A 79 -6.69 -2.08 2.25
C ASP A 79 -6.70 -3.48 1.61
N ALA A 80 -6.20 -3.63 0.38
CA ALA A 80 -6.08 -4.93 -0.28
C ALA A 80 -5.07 -5.85 0.43
N ILE A 81 -3.91 -5.32 0.83
CA ILE A 81 -2.89 -6.07 1.58
C ILE A 81 -3.40 -6.37 2.99
N ASN A 82 -3.96 -5.36 3.65
CA ASN A 82 -4.40 -5.46 5.04
C ASN A 82 -5.66 -6.34 5.20
N GLY A 83 -6.53 -6.39 4.19
CA GLY A 83 -7.66 -7.32 4.15
C GLY A 83 -7.24 -8.79 4.09
N VAL A 84 -6.01 -9.07 3.63
CA VAL A 84 -5.39 -10.39 3.66
C VAL A 84 -4.59 -10.62 4.93
N HIS A 85 -3.78 -9.63 5.31
CA HIS A 85 -2.94 -9.64 6.50
C HIS A 85 -3.39 -8.55 7.47
N SER A 86 -4.32 -8.91 8.36
CA SER A 86 -5.00 -8.00 9.30
C SER A 86 -4.10 -7.57 10.46
N GLU A 87 -2.97 -6.95 10.15
CA GLU A 87 -2.07 -6.34 11.13
C GLU A 87 -2.54 -4.93 11.53
N TYR A 88 -3.20 -4.21 10.61
CA TYR A 88 -3.65 -2.84 10.80
C TYR A 88 -5.18 -2.72 10.75
N SER A 89 -5.70 -1.58 11.20
CA SER A 89 -7.11 -1.23 10.94
C SER A 89 -7.26 -0.85 9.46
N PRO A 90 -8.21 -1.46 8.72
CA PRO A 90 -8.54 -1.03 7.36
C PRO A 90 -8.96 0.44 7.33
N PHE A 91 -8.69 1.11 6.21
CA PHE A 91 -9.06 2.51 6.01
C PHE A 91 -10.51 2.67 5.54
N LEU A 92 -10.97 1.85 4.59
CA LEU A 92 -12.33 1.92 4.02
C LEU A 92 -13.09 0.59 4.09
N VAL A 93 -12.46 -0.52 3.73
CA VAL A 93 -13.16 -1.82 3.60
C VAL A 93 -12.67 -2.78 4.67
N ASP A 94 -13.56 -3.13 5.60
CA ASP A 94 -13.31 -4.23 6.53
C ASP A 94 -13.36 -5.56 5.75
N GLY A 95 -12.20 -6.16 5.54
CA GLY A 95 -12.06 -7.34 4.70
C GLY A 95 -12.87 -8.51 5.26
N THR A 96 -13.87 -8.99 4.52
CA THR A 96 -14.23 -10.42 4.64
C THR A 96 -12.96 -11.23 4.51
N ARG A 97 -12.76 -12.19 5.43
CA ARG A 97 -11.49 -12.87 5.69
C ARG A 97 -11.41 -14.27 5.04
N PRO A 98 -11.35 -14.42 3.71
CA PRO A 98 -10.66 -15.60 3.22
C PRO A 98 -9.20 -15.45 3.63
N LYS A 99 -8.59 -16.55 4.13
CA LYS A 99 -7.14 -16.66 4.24
C LYS A 99 -6.55 -16.59 2.83
N LEU A 100 -6.48 -15.39 2.29
CA LEU A 100 -5.89 -15.11 1.00
C LEU A 100 -4.38 -15.28 1.15
N ILE A 101 -3.75 -15.93 0.18
CA ILE A 101 -2.31 -16.23 0.23
C ILE A 101 -1.53 -15.25 -0.66
N PHE A 102 -2.22 -14.50 -1.53
CA PHE A 102 -1.59 -13.70 -2.61
C PHE A 102 -1.88 -12.21 -2.43
N LEU A 103 -1.15 -11.58 -1.50
CA LEU A 103 -1.31 -10.16 -1.16
C LEU A 103 -0.94 -9.27 -2.34
N GLU A 104 0.11 -9.66 -3.05
CA GLU A 104 0.65 -9.00 -4.24
C GLU A 104 -0.40 -8.93 -5.35
N ALA A 105 -1.14 -10.03 -5.58
CA ALA A 105 -2.19 -10.10 -6.58
C ALA A 105 -3.38 -9.18 -6.24
N ALA A 106 -3.78 -9.14 -4.97
CA ALA A 106 -4.86 -8.27 -4.51
C ALA A 106 -4.45 -6.78 -4.64
N ALA A 107 -3.24 -6.43 -4.20
CA ALA A 107 -2.69 -5.08 -4.32
C ALA A 107 -2.59 -4.63 -5.78
N ALA A 108 -2.02 -5.48 -6.65
CA ALA A 108 -1.89 -5.19 -8.06
C ALA A 108 -3.24 -4.99 -8.74
N THR A 109 -4.23 -5.82 -8.40
CA THR A 109 -5.59 -5.69 -8.94
C THR A 109 -6.26 -4.41 -8.47
N ALA A 110 -6.08 -4.04 -7.21
CA ALA A 110 -6.63 -2.80 -6.67
C ALA A 110 -6.05 -1.56 -7.38
N ALA A 111 -4.72 -1.49 -7.52
CA ALA A 111 -4.04 -0.40 -8.22
C ALA A 111 -4.44 -0.31 -9.70
N TYR A 112 -4.42 -1.45 -10.41
CA TYR A 112 -4.84 -1.53 -11.80
C TYR A 112 -6.28 -1.05 -11.98
N THR A 113 -7.20 -1.45 -11.10
CA THR A 113 -8.62 -1.06 -11.18
C THR A 113 -8.81 0.45 -11.01
N ILE A 114 -8.14 1.08 -10.03
CA ILE A 114 -8.19 2.54 -9.86
C ILE A 114 -7.68 3.25 -11.12
N LEU A 115 -6.49 2.88 -11.58
CA LEU A 115 -5.81 3.58 -12.68
C LEU A 115 -6.53 3.40 -14.01
N SER A 116 -6.96 2.18 -14.34
CA SER A 116 -7.70 1.90 -15.57
C SER A 116 -9.10 2.52 -15.59
N THR A 117 -9.74 2.68 -14.43
CA THR A 117 -11.04 3.35 -14.32
C THR A 117 -10.92 4.87 -14.50
N LEU A 118 -9.92 5.50 -13.85
CA LEU A 118 -9.75 6.95 -13.92
C LEU A 118 -9.07 7.41 -15.22
N TYR A 119 -8.22 6.56 -15.82
CA TYR A 119 -7.45 6.86 -17.03
C TYR A 119 -7.60 5.76 -18.08
N PRO A 120 -8.80 5.58 -18.66
CA PRO A 120 -9.09 4.50 -19.60
C PRO A 120 -8.22 4.54 -20.86
N ALA A 121 -7.76 5.72 -21.28
CA ALA A 121 -6.87 5.89 -22.42
C ALA A 121 -5.45 5.32 -22.19
N GLU A 122 -5.05 5.10 -20.93
CA GLU A 122 -3.73 4.56 -20.55
C GLU A 122 -3.82 3.10 -20.10
N LYS A 123 -5.00 2.49 -20.23
CA LYS A 123 -5.30 1.15 -19.72
C LYS A 123 -4.31 0.10 -20.22
N ASP A 124 -3.98 0.12 -21.51
CA ASP A 124 -3.07 -0.87 -22.12
C ASP A 124 -1.68 -0.85 -21.48
N SER A 125 -1.20 0.34 -21.07
CA SER A 125 0.08 0.50 -20.37
C SER A 125 0.05 -0.17 -18.98
N PHE A 126 -1.03 0.05 -18.23
CA PHE A 126 -1.22 -0.60 -16.93
C PHE A 126 -1.52 -2.09 -17.03
N GLU A 127 -2.20 -2.52 -18.09
CA GLU A 127 -2.53 -3.92 -18.33
C GLU A 127 -1.27 -4.75 -18.58
N ALA A 128 -0.26 -4.19 -19.28
CA ALA A 128 1.02 -4.87 -19.46
C ALA A 128 1.69 -5.20 -18.11
N LEU A 129 1.83 -4.20 -17.23
CA LEU A 129 2.39 -4.38 -15.87
C LEU A 129 1.55 -5.37 -15.04
N TYR A 130 0.23 -5.22 -15.09
CA TYR A 130 -0.70 -6.09 -14.36
C TYR A 130 -0.57 -7.56 -14.80
N ARG A 131 -0.54 -7.83 -16.11
CA ARG A 131 -0.39 -9.20 -16.64
C ARG A 131 0.96 -9.81 -16.31
N GLU A 132 2.03 -9.01 -16.32
CA GLU A 132 3.35 -9.44 -15.90
C GLU A 132 3.34 -9.90 -14.44
N GLN A 133 2.85 -9.04 -13.54
CA GLN A 133 2.79 -9.32 -12.10
C GLN A 133 1.88 -10.51 -11.73
N LEU A 134 0.86 -10.80 -12.53
CA LEU A 134 -0.07 -11.92 -12.28
C LEU A 134 0.29 -13.19 -13.04
N SER A 135 1.35 -13.20 -13.84
CA SER A 135 1.72 -14.33 -14.70
C SER A 135 1.94 -15.65 -13.93
N TRP A 136 2.54 -15.56 -12.74
CA TRP A 136 2.81 -16.71 -11.85
C TRP A 136 1.55 -17.27 -11.16
N LEU A 137 0.42 -16.55 -11.17
CA LEU A 137 -0.84 -17.04 -10.58
C LEU A 137 -1.51 -18.13 -11.42
N SER A 138 -1.06 -18.34 -12.66
CA SER A 138 -1.56 -19.38 -13.56
C SER A 138 -1.45 -20.78 -12.95
N ASP A 139 -0.49 -20.99 -12.05
CA ASP A 139 -0.28 -22.25 -11.34
C ASP A 139 -1.31 -22.51 -10.23
N ASN A 140 -2.11 -21.50 -9.82
CA ASN A 140 -3.02 -21.58 -8.67
C ASN A 140 -4.39 -20.89 -8.94
N PRO A 141 -5.21 -21.39 -9.86
CA PRO A 141 -6.40 -20.70 -10.37
C PRO A 141 -7.51 -20.45 -9.32
N GLY A 142 -7.66 -21.35 -8.34
CA GLY A 142 -8.71 -21.27 -7.32
C GLY A 142 -8.45 -20.26 -6.20
N LEU A 143 -7.20 -19.85 -5.98
CA LEU A 143 -6.84 -18.84 -4.99
C LEU A 143 -6.56 -17.49 -5.66
N SER A 144 -6.16 -17.49 -6.94
CA SER A 144 -5.91 -16.28 -7.72
C SER A 144 -7.19 -15.46 -7.97
N TRP A 145 -8.32 -16.10 -8.33
CA TRP A 145 -9.57 -15.37 -8.59
C TRP A 145 -10.09 -14.60 -7.36
N LEU A 146 -9.85 -15.12 -6.15
CA LEU A 146 -10.33 -14.51 -4.91
C LEU A 146 -9.50 -13.26 -4.58
N ALA A 147 -8.20 -13.30 -4.81
CA ALA A 147 -7.32 -12.13 -4.65
C ALA A 147 -7.70 -11.02 -5.65
N VAL A 148 -7.94 -11.37 -6.91
CA VAL A 148 -8.41 -10.44 -7.96
C VAL A 148 -9.73 -9.80 -7.55
N ARG A 149 -10.75 -10.61 -7.24
CA ARG A 149 -12.07 -10.11 -6.85
C ARG A 149 -12.04 -9.22 -5.60
N SER A 150 -11.17 -9.54 -4.64
CA SER A 150 -10.99 -8.70 -3.45
C SER A 150 -10.39 -7.34 -3.81
N GLY A 151 -9.32 -7.32 -4.62
CA GLY A 151 -8.71 -6.08 -5.10
C GLY A 151 -9.67 -5.19 -5.88
N GLU A 152 -10.48 -5.77 -6.77
CA GLU A 152 -11.52 -5.05 -7.52
C GLU A 152 -12.55 -4.40 -6.58
N ARG A 153 -13.06 -5.15 -5.60
CA ARG A 153 -14.05 -4.64 -4.64
C ARG A 153 -13.51 -3.47 -3.82
N ILE A 154 -12.26 -3.57 -3.38
CA ILE A 154 -11.61 -2.52 -2.59
C ILE A 154 -11.38 -1.28 -3.44
N ALA A 155 -10.90 -1.44 -4.67
CA ALA A 155 -10.76 -0.31 -5.59
C ALA A 155 -12.11 0.37 -5.89
N GLN A 156 -13.18 -0.40 -6.08
CA GLN A 156 -14.53 0.16 -6.27
C GLN A 156 -15.03 0.95 -5.08
N ALA A 157 -14.64 0.60 -3.85
CA ALA A 157 -14.99 1.35 -2.65
C ALA A 157 -14.21 2.67 -2.51
N VAL A 158 -13.06 2.78 -3.17
CA VAL A 158 -12.19 3.98 -3.14
C VAL A 158 -12.56 5.00 -4.23
N LEU A 159 -13.09 4.55 -5.38
CA LEU A 159 -13.46 5.39 -6.53
C LEU A 159 -14.60 6.37 -6.21
#